data_AF-A0A2H0SWF8-F1
#
_entry.id   AF-A0A2H0SWF8-F1
#
_cell.length_a   1.000
_cell.length_b   1.000
_cell.length_c   1.000
_cell.angle_alpha   90.00
_cell.angle_beta   90.00
_cell.angle_gamma   90.00
#
_symmetry.space_group_name_H-M   'P 1'
#
loop_
_entity.id
_entity.type
_entity.pdbx_description
1 polymer ?
#
loop_
_entity_poly.entity_id
_entity_poly.type
_entity_poly.pdbx_seq_one_letter_code
_entity_poly.pdbx_strand_id
1 'polypeptide(L)'
;MVGLAEPLAKYYKRVSGSVIFVNGMHLSQLALAMFEIDQSVDASVLSRVINGKRLFTYSQLNAFCQILALGITEKYSLEQVISRDILKRNKINPISLNEALISDTTIIVAALQTLRNSGNLRHAIRLAGLFERNIHKPSQLLPILNEKVRSIGLLSKADVALTLSKETALKAIDISEEFGNQIDREFALMNLGGVLYVGKSNQESQDFLSIHYKNVSDQMKPQFIRTMLLNSSIIGNKARFFGLQKTSEKLFNKISDINSKVSLLEATARGLCILGHDVEAIDYLDQASDFYSSSSPFYQSQLLRGKMTLLTEQQKRGKLIDLDRAKEILGHYDKPIFKDMERHKRQVQDLFGLLKC
;
A
#
# COMPACT_ATOMS: atom_id res chain seq x y z
N MET A 1 8.82 -16.59 23.22
CA MET A 1 7.95 -16.36 22.04
C MET A 1 8.12 -17.57 21.14
N VAL A 2 7.16 -18.50 21.18
CA VAL A 2 7.17 -19.69 20.33
C VAL A 2 6.33 -19.34 19.10
N GLY A 3 7.02 -18.95 18.03
CA GLY A 3 6.44 -18.48 16.77
C GLY A 3 6.81 -19.45 15.63
N LEU A 4 7.02 -18.94 14.41
CA LEU A 4 7.46 -19.70 13.23
C LEU A 4 8.61 -20.70 13.52
N ALA A 5 9.50 -20.37 14.44
CA ALA A 5 10.63 -21.21 14.83
C ALA A 5 10.24 -22.62 15.29
N GLU A 6 9.07 -22.80 15.93
CA GLU A 6 8.61 -24.11 16.40
C GLU A 6 8.11 -24.99 15.25
N PRO A 7 7.21 -24.55 14.36
CA PRO A 7 6.87 -25.32 13.16
C PRO A 7 8.08 -25.61 12.27
N LEU A 8 9.05 -24.69 12.21
CA LEU A 8 10.30 -24.93 11.46
C LEU A 8 11.17 -26.05 12.07
N ALA A 9 11.04 -26.35 13.36
CA ALA A 9 11.79 -27.41 14.03
C ALA A 9 11.51 -28.81 13.47
N LYS A 10 10.39 -29.00 12.75
CA LYS A 10 10.09 -30.23 12.02
C LYS A 10 11.07 -30.51 10.88
N TYR A 11 11.72 -29.47 10.37
CA TYR A 11 12.55 -29.52 9.17
C TYR A 11 14.06 -29.55 9.45
N TYR A 12 14.46 -29.62 10.73
CA TYR A 12 15.87 -29.75 11.10
C TYR A 12 16.05 -30.50 12.42
N LYS A 13 17.24 -31.06 12.61
CA LYS A 13 17.72 -31.61 13.88
C LYS A 13 18.97 -30.87 14.35
N ARG A 14 19.18 -30.84 15.67
CA ARG A 14 20.43 -30.33 16.25
C ARG A 14 21.33 -31.50 16.60
N VAL A 15 22.54 -31.53 16.04
CA VAL A 15 23.55 -32.57 16.28
C VAL A 15 24.85 -31.88 16.67
N SER A 16 25.33 -32.12 17.89
CA SER A 16 26.59 -31.53 18.40
C SER A 16 26.69 -30.01 18.20
N GLY A 17 25.62 -29.28 18.52
CA GLY A 17 25.54 -27.82 18.36
C GLY A 17 25.30 -27.33 16.93
N SER A 18 25.38 -28.21 15.93
CA SER A 18 25.10 -27.91 14.53
C SER A 18 23.64 -28.16 14.17
N VAL A 19 23.09 -27.33 13.28
CA VAL A 19 21.75 -27.54 12.70
C VAL A 19 21.89 -28.26 11.37
N ILE A 20 21.19 -29.39 11.23
CA ILE A 20 21.16 -30.22 10.02
C ILE A 20 19.70 -30.33 9.56
N PHE A 21 19.43 -29.91 8.32
CA PHE A 21 18.09 -29.92 7.74
C PHE A 21 17.70 -31.30 7.21
N VAL A 22 16.41 -31.50 6.96
CA VAL A 22 15.86 -32.78 6.45
C VAL A 22 16.46 -33.22 5.12
N ASN A 23 16.95 -32.29 4.30
CA ASN A 23 17.65 -32.59 3.05
C ASN A 23 19.16 -32.85 3.24
N GLY A 24 19.64 -32.98 4.47
CA GLY A 24 21.04 -33.25 4.82
C GLY A 24 21.95 -32.02 4.87
N MET A 25 21.48 -30.84 4.45
CA MET A 25 22.29 -29.62 4.45
C MET A 25 22.52 -29.10 5.88
N HIS A 26 23.71 -28.58 6.13
CA HIS A 26 24.01 -27.78 7.31
C HIS A 26 23.51 -26.33 7.13
N LEU A 27 23.43 -25.57 8.22
CA LEU A 27 22.90 -24.20 8.22
C LEU A 27 23.56 -23.26 7.21
N SER A 28 24.89 -23.31 7.09
CA SER A 28 25.61 -22.49 6.11
C SER A 28 25.29 -22.90 4.66
N GLN A 29 25.19 -24.20 4.39
CA GLN A 29 24.85 -24.74 3.07
C GLN A 29 23.42 -24.39 2.66
N LEU A 30 22.45 -24.54 3.56
CA LEU A 30 21.07 -24.16 3.28
C LEU A 30 20.96 -22.64 3.06
N ALA A 31 21.63 -21.84 3.91
CA ALA A 31 21.62 -20.39 3.74
C ALA A 31 22.21 -19.95 2.39
N LEU A 32 23.29 -20.59 1.94
CA LEU A 32 23.88 -20.34 0.62
C LEU A 32 22.89 -20.71 -0.49
N ALA A 33 22.29 -21.90 -0.44
CA ALA A 33 21.29 -22.32 -1.44
C ALA A 33 20.05 -21.40 -1.46
N MET A 34 19.63 -20.89 -0.30
CA MET A 34 18.57 -19.90 -0.20
C MET A 34 19.00 -18.55 -0.77
N PHE A 35 20.27 -18.13 -0.59
CA PHE A 35 20.81 -16.88 -1.10
C PHE A 35 20.76 -16.81 -2.64
N GLU A 36 20.99 -17.95 -3.31
CA GLU A 36 20.88 -18.06 -4.78
C GLU A 36 19.46 -17.76 -5.29
N ILE A 37 18.42 -17.99 -4.47
CA ILE A 37 17.02 -17.71 -4.79
C ILE A 37 16.59 -16.34 -4.23
N ASP A 38 17.06 -15.99 -3.03
CA ASP A 38 16.73 -14.77 -2.30
C ASP A 38 17.98 -14.21 -1.61
N GLN A 39 18.61 -13.23 -2.27
CA GLN A 39 19.84 -12.57 -1.82
C GLN A 39 19.72 -11.83 -0.47
N SER A 40 18.53 -11.80 0.15
CA SER A 40 18.34 -11.22 1.49
C SER A 40 18.57 -12.21 2.65
N VAL A 41 18.99 -13.45 2.36
CA VAL A 41 19.22 -14.50 3.36
C VAL A 41 20.68 -14.90 3.42
N ASP A 42 21.32 -14.67 4.57
CA ASP A 42 22.61 -15.27 4.90
C ASP A 42 22.47 -16.23 6.10
N ALA A 43 23.57 -16.87 6.48
CA ALA A 43 23.61 -17.80 7.62
C ALA A 43 23.20 -17.13 8.95
N SER A 44 23.52 -15.85 9.15
CA SER A 44 23.11 -15.09 10.34
C SER A 44 21.61 -14.82 10.37
N VAL A 45 21.01 -14.51 9.20
CA VAL A 45 19.56 -14.36 9.03
C VAL A 45 18.87 -15.67 9.35
N LEU A 46 19.28 -16.77 8.70
CA LEU A 46 18.69 -18.09 8.91
C LEU A 46 18.83 -18.55 10.36
N SER A 47 19.99 -18.35 10.98
CA SER A 47 20.22 -18.64 12.41
C SER A 47 19.29 -17.84 13.32
N ARG A 48 19.10 -16.53 13.07
CA ARG A 48 18.16 -15.72 13.85
C ARG A 48 16.71 -16.18 13.69
N VAL A 49 16.32 -16.69 12.51
CA VAL A 49 14.98 -17.23 12.28
C VAL A 49 14.76 -18.52 13.05
N ILE A 50 15.68 -19.47 12.94
CA ILE A 50 15.63 -20.76 13.65
C ILE A 50 15.56 -20.58 15.16
N ASN A 51 16.25 -19.56 15.69
CA ASN A 51 16.25 -19.23 17.11
C ASN A 51 15.10 -18.30 17.52
N GLY A 52 14.11 -18.06 16.65
CA GLY A 52 12.92 -17.24 16.95
C GLY A 52 13.19 -15.73 17.13
N LYS A 53 14.42 -15.27 16.89
CA LYS A 53 14.83 -13.87 17.02
C LYS A 53 14.35 -13.01 15.84
N ARG A 54 14.06 -13.63 14.70
CA ARG A 54 13.60 -12.98 13.46
C ARG A 54 12.52 -13.84 12.77
N LEU A 55 11.66 -13.23 11.96
CA LEU A 55 10.79 -13.97 11.03
C LEU A 55 11.41 -14.00 9.64
N PHE A 56 11.14 -15.06 8.89
CA PHE A 56 11.30 -15.01 7.45
C PHE A 56 10.40 -13.92 6.85
N THR A 57 10.88 -13.24 5.81
CA THR A 57 9.94 -12.68 4.83
C THR A 57 9.34 -13.83 4.04
N TYR A 58 8.15 -13.70 3.45
CA TYR A 58 7.64 -14.85 2.67
C TYR A 58 8.47 -15.18 1.42
N SER A 59 9.34 -14.28 0.95
CA SER A 59 10.27 -14.62 -0.14
C SER A 59 11.33 -15.61 0.37
N GLN A 60 11.86 -15.34 1.56
CA GLN A 60 12.79 -16.22 2.26
C GLN A 60 12.12 -17.55 2.62
N LEU A 61 10.86 -17.52 3.09
CA LEU A 61 10.11 -18.76 3.34
C LEU A 61 9.90 -19.55 2.03
N ASN A 62 9.61 -18.88 0.92
CA ASN A 62 9.46 -19.56 -0.37
C ASN A 62 10.76 -20.24 -0.81
N ALA A 63 11.90 -19.57 -0.70
CA ALA A 63 13.21 -20.16 -0.96
C ALA A 63 13.47 -21.35 -0.03
N PHE A 64 13.16 -21.22 1.27
CA PHE A 64 13.28 -22.31 2.25
C PHE A 64 12.46 -23.54 1.85
N CYS A 65 11.17 -23.35 1.54
CA CYS A 65 10.28 -24.43 1.11
C CYS A 65 10.74 -25.06 -0.19
N GLN A 66 11.25 -24.27 -1.14
CA GLN A 66 11.74 -24.75 -2.43
C GLN A 66 12.99 -25.62 -2.28
N ILE A 67 14.00 -25.17 -1.53
CA ILE A 67 15.24 -25.95 -1.31
C ILE A 67 14.99 -27.23 -0.53
N LEU A 68 14.03 -27.22 0.39
CA LEU A 68 13.62 -28.42 1.14
C LEU A 68 12.56 -29.27 0.41
N ALA A 69 12.16 -28.88 -0.80
CA ALA A 69 11.13 -29.56 -1.60
C ALA A 69 9.82 -29.81 -0.83
N LEU A 70 9.39 -28.84 0.00
CA LEU A 70 8.16 -28.95 0.79
C LEU A 70 6.92 -28.89 -0.10
N GLY A 71 5.91 -29.69 0.25
CA GLY A 71 4.64 -29.71 -0.45
C GLY A 71 3.86 -28.39 -0.28
N ILE A 72 2.89 -28.16 -1.17
CA ILE A 72 2.04 -26.95 -1.15
C ILE A 72 1.33 -26.80 0.20
N THR A 73 0.80 -27.89 0.76
CA THR A 73 0.11 -27.90 2.06
C THR A 73 1.02 -27.46 3.21
N GLU A 74 2.26 -27.93 3.23
CA GLU A 74 3.24 -27.58 4.26
C GLU A 74 3.69 -26.14 4.15
N LYS A 75 4.03 -25.72 2.92
CA LYS A 75 4.33 -24.31 2.63
C LYS A 75 3.21 -23.42 3.10
N TYR A 76 1.97 -23.78 2.78
CA TYR A 76 0.79 -23.03 3.17
C TYR A 76 0.64 -22.95 4.70
N SER A 77 0.83 -24.06 5.41
CA SER A 77 0.83 -24.10 6.88
C SER A 77 1.89 -23.14 7.46
N LEU A 78 3.11 -23.15 6.93
CA LEU A 78 4.17 -22.24 7.35
C LEU A 78 3.84 -20.78 7.05
N GLU A 79 3.24 -20.48 5.89
CA GLU A 79 2.76 -19.13 5.54
C GLU A 79 1.74 -18.62 6.55
N GLN A 80 0.78 -19.45 6.96
CA GLN A 80 -0.20 -19.10 8.00
C GLN A 80 0.47 -18.77 9.34
N VAL A 81 1.48 -19.55 9.75
CA VAL A 81 2.22 -19.28 10.99
C VAL A 81 2.97 -17.96 10.91
N ILE A 82 3.65 -17.68 9.79
CA ILE A 82 4.29 -16.37 9.57
C ILE A 82 3.27 -15.24 9.69
N SER A 83 2.10 -15.38 9.06
CA SER A 83 1.04 -14.38 9.13
C SER A 83 0.59 -14.14 10.58
N ARG A 84 0.32 -15.19 11.36
CA ARG A 84 -0.06 -15.08 12.78
C ARG A 84 1.02 -14.37 13.59
N ASP A 85 2.29 -14.68 13.35
CA ASP A 85 3.41 -14.04 14.03
C ASP A 85 3.56 -12.55 13.68
N ILE A 86 3.40 -12.19 12.41
CA ILE A 86 3.40 -10.78 11.97
C ILE A 86 2.29 -10.02 12.68
N LEU A 87 1.08 -10.57 12.72
CA LEU A 87 -0.06 -9.95 13.40
C LEU A 87 0.22 -9.77 14.90
N LYS A 88 0.68 -10.84 15.56
CA LYS A 88 1.05 -10.79 16.98
C LYS A 88 2.10 -9.72 17.29
N ARG A 89 3.13 -9.59 16.45
CA ARG A 89 4.17 -8.56 16.58
C ARG A 89 3.64 -7.14 16.38
N ASN A 90 2.60 -6.98 15.56
CA ASN A 90 1.89 -5.71 15.38
C ASN A 90 0.77 -5.49 16.42
N LYS A 91 0.76 -6.27 17.51
CA LYS A 91 -0.26 -6.22 18.58
C LYS A 91 -1.69 -6.49 18.08
N ILE A 92 -1.83 -7.19 16.96
CA ILE A 92 -3.09 -7.69 16.43
C ILE A 92 -3.28 -9.10 16.97
N ASN A 93 -4.35 -9.34 17.73
CA ASN A 93 -4.59 -10.63 18.38
C ASN A 93 -4.86 -11.73 17.32
N PRO A 94 -3.98 -12.74 17.17
CA PRO A 94 -4.16 -13.78 16.16
C PRO A 94 -5.15 -14.88 16.56
N ILE A 95 -5.67 -14.88 17.81
CA ILE A 95 -6.76 -15.77 18.25
C ILE A 95 -7.99 -15.62 17.34
N SER A 96 -8.14 -14.45 16.72
CA SER A 96 -9.20 -14.12 15.77
C SER A 96 -9.05 -14.74 14.38
N LEU A 97 -8.13 -15.68 14.15
CA LEU A 97 -7.86 -16.29 12.83
C LEU A 97 -7.89 -17.84 12.85
N ASN A 98 -8.51 -18.45 13.87
CA ASN A 98 -8.89 -19.86 13.78
C ASN A 98 -9.88 -20.06 12.63
N GLU A 99 -9.96 -21.26 12.06
CA GLU A 99 -10.82 -21.60 10.91
C GLU A 99 -12.30 -21.21 11.13
N ALA A 100 -12.76 -21.16 12.38
CA ALA A 100 -14.10 -20.67 12.77
C ALA A 100 -14.30 -19.14 12.63
N LEU A 101 -13.23 -18.35 12.60
CA LEU A 101 -13.20 -16.87 12.54
C LEU A 101 -12.76 -16.30 11.18
N ILE A 102 -12.47 -17.15 10.19
CA ILE A 102 -12.45 -16.75 8.76
C ILE A 102 -13.82 -16.16 8.34
N SER A 103 -14.85 -16.35 9.19
CA SER A 103 -16.16 -15.74 9.08
C SER A 103 -16.21 -14.23 9.40
N ASP A 104 -15.28 -13.67 10.17
CA ASP A 104 -15.28 -12.23 10.52
C ASP A 104 -14.32 -11.43 9.64
N THR A 105 -14.85 -11.09 8.47
CA THR A 105 -14.18 -10.25 7.48
C THR A 105 -13.72 -8.91 8.05
N THR A 106 -14.37 -8.37 9.10
CA THR A 106 -14.04 -7.08 9.70
C THR A 106 -12.65 -7.10 10.32
N ILE A 107 -12.32 -8.17 11.05
CA ILE A 107 -11.01 -8.33 11.70
C ILE A 107 -9.92 -8.48 10.65
N ILE A 108 -10.20 -9.26 9.60
CA ILE A 108 -9.28 -9.45 8.47
C ILE A 108 -8.96 -8.11 7.82
N VAL A 109 -10.00 -7.33 7.48
CA VAL A 109 -9.85 -6.02 6.85
C VAL A 109 -9.07 -5.05 7.74
N ALA A 110 -9.37 -5.01 9.04
CA ALA A 110 -8.65 -4.17 10.01
C ALA A 110 -7.15 -4.54 10.09
N ALA A 111 -6.82 -5.83 10.04
CA ALA A 111 -5.44 -6.30 10.00
C ALA A 111 -4.72 -5.87 8.71
N LEU A 112 -5.37 -6.04 7.55
CA LEU A 112 -4.82 -5.59 6.26
C LEU A 112 -4.60 -4.07 6.24
N GLN A 113 -5.56 -3.30 6.75
CA GLN A 113 -5.45 -1.84 6.87
C GLN A 113 -4.32 -1.42 7.80
N THR A 114 -4.14 -2.11 8.93
CA THR A 114 -3.06 -1.83 9.88
C THR A 114 -1.69 -2.09 9.24
N LEU A 115 -1.53 -3.21 8.52
CA LEU A 115 -0.32 -3.51 7.77
C LEU A 115 -0.07 -2.46 6.68
N ARG A 116 -1.11 -2.08 5.93
CA ARG A 116 -0.99 -1.05 4.88
C ARG A 116 -0.58 0.31 5.45
N ASN A 117 -1.24 0.76 6.52
CA ASN A 117 -1.00 2.06 7.15
C ASN A 117 0.37 2.14 7.84
N SER A 118 0.92 1.01 8.27
CA SER A 118 2.28 0.90 8.84
C SER A 118 3.39 0.70 7.78
N GLY A 119 3.07 0.73 6.48
CA GLY A 119 4.04 0.57 5.40
C GLY A 119 4.40 -0.89 5.07
N ASN A 120 3.79 -1.87 5.75
CA ASN A 120 4.01 -3.31 5.54
C ASN A 120 3.26 -3.87 4.33
N LEU A 121 3.34 -3.19 3.18
CA LEU A 121 2.52 -3.45 1.98
C LEU A 121 2.66 -4.88 1.44
N ARG A 122 3.88 -5.41 1.37
CA ARG A 122 4.13 -6.79 0.89
C ARG A 122 3.47 -7.83 1.80
N HIS A 123 3.43 -7.58 3.10
CA HIS A 123 2.77 -8.46 4.05
C HIS A 123 1.24 -8.38 3.91
N ALA A 124 0.68 -7.17 3.74
CA ALA A 124 -0.74 -6.97 3.49
C ALA A 124 -1.21 -7.72 2.22
N ILE A 125 -0.50 -7.59 1.10
CA ILE A 125 -0.86 -8.25 -0.18
C ILE A 125 -0.82 -9.77 -0.05
N ARG A 126 0.21 -10.31 0.58
CA ARG A 126 0.34 -11.77 0.76
C ARG A 126 -0.72 -12.31 1.70
N LEU A 127 -0.99 -11.61 2.80
CA LEU A 127 -2.05 -11.97 3.74
C LEU A 127 -3.43 -11.95 3.05
N ALA A 128 -3.72 -10.91 2.26
CA ALA A 128 -4.95 -10.85 1.46
C ALA A 128 -5.04 -12.01 0.47
N GLY A 129 -3.93 -12.39 -0.18
CA GLY A 129 -3.86 -13.56 -1.07
C GLY A 129 -4.06 -14.90 -0.36
N LEU A 130 -3.63 -15.02 0.91
CA LEU A 130 -3.96 -16.18 1.74
C LEU A 130 -5.47 -16.23 1.99
N PHE A 131 -6.07 -15.13 2.45
CA PHE A 131 -7.51 -15.11 2.71
C PHE A 131 -8.35 -15.34 1.46
N GLU A 132 -7.94 -14.78 0.32
CA GLU A 132 -8.59 -15.02 -0.97
C GLU A 132 -8.70 -16.50 -1.33
N ARG A 133 -7.70 -17.32 -0.97
CA ARG A 133 -7.72 -18.76 -1.23
C ARG A 133 -8.62 -19.57 -0.29
N ASN A 134 -9.02 -19.00 0.85
CA ASN A 134 -9.69 -19.74 1.93
C ASN A 134 -11.12 -19.24 2.21
N ILE A 135 -11.50 -18.09 1.68
CA ILE A 135 -12.85 -17.56 1.81
C ILE A 135 -13.65 -18.01 0.59
N HIS A 136 -14.65 -18.86 0.85
CA HIS A 136 -15.52 -19.42 -0.19
C HIS A 136 -16.75 -18.55 -0.48
N LYS A 137 -17.10 -17.60 0.41
CA LYS A 137 -18.24 -16.69 0.20
C LYS A 137 -17.77 -15.44 -0.56
N PRO A 138 -18.29 -15.16 -1.78
CA PRO A 138 -17.87 -14.00 -2.57
C PRO A 138 -18.04 -12.66 -1.83
N SER A 139 -19.13 -12.48 -1.08
CA SER A 139 -19.39 -11.26 -0.31
C SER A 139 -18.34 -10.96 0.76
N GLN A 140 -17.73 -12.00 1.36
CA GLN A 140 -16.65 -11.85 2.33
C GLN A 140 -15.29 -11.58 1.68
N LEU A 141 -15.13 -12.00 0.42
CA LEU A 141 -13.90 -11.79 -0.35
C LEU A 141 -13.74 -10.33 -0.79
N LEU A 142 -14.84 -9.65 -1.07
CA LEU A 142 -14.85 -8.31 -1.65
C LEU A 142 -14.01 -7.26 -0.89
N PRO A 143 -14.20 -7.01 0.41
CA PRO A 143 -13.41 -6.01 1.13
C PRO A 143 -11.92 -6.40 1.27
N ILE A 144 -11.59 -7.70 1.16
CA ILE A 144 -10.21 -8.19 1.14
C ILE A 144 -9.54 -7.87 -0.19
N LEU A 145 -10.25 -8.08 -1.30
CA LEU A 145 -9.77 -7.67 -2.63
C LEU A 145 -9.57 -6.16 -2.69
N ASN A 146 -10.48 -5.38 -2.10
CA ASN A 146 -10.34 -3.92 -2.02
C ASN A 146 -9.06 -3.50 -1.28
N GLU A 147 -8.76 -4.08 -0.12
CA GLU A 147 -7.50 -3.76 0.58
C GLU A 147 -6.25 -4.30 -0.13
N LYS A 148 -6.37 -5.42 -0.84
CA LYS A 148 -5.30 -5.97 -1.69
C LYS A 148 -4.95 -4.99 -2.82
N VAL A 149 -5.94 -4.51 -3.56
CA VAL A 149 -5.75 -3.50 -4.64
C VAL A 149 -5.07 -2.26 -4.10
N ARG A 150 -5.57 -1.70 -2.99
CA ARG A 150 -4.98 -0.51 -2.35
C ARG A 150 -3.53 -0.75 -1.96
N SER A 151 -3.19 -1.93 -1.44
CA SER A 151 -1.83 -2.27 -1.05
C SER A 151 -0.90 -2.41 -2.27
N ILE A 152 -1.37 -3.03 -3.35
CA ILE A 152 -0.62 -3.16 -4.62
C ILE A 152 -0.33 -1.78 -5.22
N GLY A 153 -1.34 -0.89 -5.26
CA GLY A 153 -1.21 0.46 -5.80
C GLY A 153 -0.19 1.35 -5.07
N LEU A 154 0.18 1.00 -3.82
CA LEU A 154 1.24 1.68 -3.07
C LEU A 154 2.65 1.14 -3.34
N LEU A 155 2.76 -0.06 -3.88
CA LEU A 155 4.05 -0.66 -4.26
C LEU A 155 4.54 -0.22 -5.65
N SER A 156 3.66 0.13 -6.60
CA SER A 156 3.98 0.03 -8.03
C SER A 156 4.65 1.25 -8.70
N LYS A 157 5.66 0.97 -9.56
CA LYS A 157 5.68 1.31 -11.01
C LYS A 157 5.93 0.07 -11.90
N ALA A 158 5.92 -1.16 -11.38
CA ALA A 158 6.09 -2.33 -12.24
C ALA A 158 4.78 -2.61 -12.98
N ASP A 159 4.82 -2.75 -14.31
CA ASP A 159 3.63 -3.04 -15.13
C ASP A 159 2.87 -4.27 -14.61
N VAL A 160 3.59 -5.28 -14.12
CA VAL A 160 3.03 -6.48 -13.47
C VAL A 160 2.14 -6.14 -12.27
N ALA A 161 2.52 -5.16 -11.45
CA ALA A 161 1.73 -4.75 -10.31
C ALA A 161 0.49 -3.95 -10.74
N LEU A 162 0.56 -3.18 -11.82
CA LEU A 162 -0.60 -2.49 -12.38
C LEU A 162 -1.60 -3.47 -13.00
N THR A 163 -1.13 -4.45 -13.76
CA THR A 163 -1.95 -5.53 -14.32
C THR A 163 -2.67 -6.29 -13.21
N LEU A 164 -1.93 -6.78 -12.21
CA LEU A 164 -2.53 -7.50 -11.07
C LEU A 164 -3.54 -6.62 -10.31
N SER A 165 -3.24 -5.33 -10.14
CA SER A 165 -4.14 -4.41 -9.48
C SER A 165 -5.42 -4.17 -10.27
N LYS A 166 -5.33 -4.09 -11.60
CA LYS A 166 -6.48 -3.94 -12.50
C LYS A 166 -7.35 -5.20 -12.48
N GLU A 167 -6.76 -6.38 -12.64
CA GLU A 167 -7.45 -7.67 -12.57
C GLU A 167 -8.15 -7.86 -11.23
N THR A 168 -7.47 -7.56 -10.12
CA THR A 168 -8.05 -7.68 -8.78
C THR A 168 -9.22 -6.69 -8.59
N ALA A 169 -9.12 -5.47 -9.13
CA ALA A 169 -10.20 -4.48 -9.05
C ALA A 169 -11.42 -4.88 -9.91
N LEU A 170 -11.20 -5.40 -11.12
CA LEU A 170 -12.28 -5.92 -11.97
C LEU A 170 -13.00 -7.08 -11.31
N LYS A 171 -12.25 -8.06 -10.78
CA LYS A 171 -12.82 -9.17 -10.01
C LYS A 171 -13.66 -8.68 -8.82
N ALA A 172 -13.20 -7.63 -8.12
CA ALA A 172 -13.97 -7.02 -7.04
C ALA A 172 -15.27 -6.37 -7.55
N ILE A 173 -15.24 -5.68 -8.68
CA ILE A 173 -16.43 -5.11 -9.31
C ILE A 173 -17.43 -6.21 -9.66
N ASP A 174 -17.00 -7.26 -10.37
CA ASP A 174 -17.85 -8.37 -10.79
C ASP A 174 -18.56 -9.03 -9.59
N ILE A 175 -17.80 -9.35 -8.53
CA ILE A 175 -18.36 -9.90 -7.29
C ILE A 175 -19.33 -8.91 -6.63
N SER A 176 -19.04 -7.61 -6.67
CA SER A 176 -19.87 -6.60 -6.04
C SER A 176 -21.20 -6.36 -6.75
N GLU A 177 -21.26 -6.59 -8.06
CA GLU A 177 -22.50 -6.47 -8.84
C GLU A 177 -23.46 -7.62 -8.56
N GLU A 178 -22.93 -8.80 -8.25
CA GLU A 178 -23.72 -10.00 -7.97
C GLU A 178 -24.08 -10.13 -6.47
N PHE A 179 -23.17 -9.77 -5.56
CA PHE A 179 -23.29 -10.09 -4.12
C PHE A 179 -22.91 -8.95 -3.16
N GLY A 180 -22.54 -7.78 -3.69
CA GLY A 180 -21.92 -6.72 -2.90
C GLY A 180 -22.91 -5.83 -2.17
N ASN A 181 -22.48 -5.30 -1.02
CA ASN A 181 -23.09 -4.07 -0.50
C ASN A 181 -22.59 -2.86 -1.29
N GLN A 182 -23.37 -1.77 -1.25
CA GLN A 182 -23.09 -0.56 -2.01
C GLN A 182 -21.69 0.03 -1.74
N ILE A 183 -21.26 0.04 -0.48
CA ILE A 183 -19.98 0.65 -0.07
C ILE A 183 -18.80 -0.11 -0.68
N ASP A 184 -18.82 -1.43 -0.61
CA ASP A 184 -17.74 -2.25 -1.16
C ASP A 184 -17.64 -2.15 -2.68
N ARG A 185 -18.79 -2.02 -3.38
CA ARG A 185 -18.85 -1.71 -4.81
C ARG A 185 -18.21 -0.36 -5.11
N GLU A 186 -18.57 0.67 -4.35
CA GLU A 186 -17.99 2.02 -4.51
C GLU A 186 -16.47 2.01 -4.30
N PHE A 187 -15.96 1.24 -3.34
CA PHE A 187 -14.53 1.02 -3.17
C PHE A 187 -13.89 0.32 -4.37
N ALA A 188 -14.53 -0.71 -4.93
CA ALA A 188 -14.02 -1.44 -6.09
C ALA A 188 -13.94 -0.54 -7.33
N LEU A 189 -14.98 0.27 -7.57
CA LEU A 189 -15.00 1.29 -8.64
C LEU A 189 -13.90 2.33 -8.43
N MET A 190 -13.78 2.88 -7.21
CA MET A 190 -12.73 3.85 -6.88
C MET A 190 -11.33 3.26 -7.09
N ASN A 191 -11.14 2.00 -6.69
CA ASN A 191 -9.90 1.26 -6.85
C ASN A 191 -9.53 1.12 -8.33
N LEU A 192 -10.46 0.72 -9.20
CA LEU A 192 -10.20 0.64 -10.65
C LEU A 192 -9.83 2.01 -11.24
N GLY A 193 -10.60 3.05 -10.93
CA GLY A 193 -10.27 4.41 -11.38
C GLY A 193 -8.90 4.89 -10.89
N GLY A 194 -8.54 4.57 -9.64
CA GLY A 194 -7.22 4.82 -9.08
C GLY A 194 -6.10 4.05 -9.79
N VAL A 195 -6.33 2.78 -10.16
CA VAL A 195 -5.37 1.97 -10.93
C VAL A 195 -5.14 2.58 -12.31
N LEU A 196 -6.20 2.97 -13.02
CA LEU A 196 -6.09 3.65 -14.32
C LEU A 196 -5.30 4.96 -14.22
N TYR A 197 -5.53 5.74 -13.17
CA TYR A 197 -4.74 6.95 -12.89
C TYR A 197 -3.25 6.64 -12.68
N VAL A 198 -2.91 5.66 -11.84
CA VAL A 198 -1.50 5.28 -11.60
C VAL A 198 -0.86 4.69 -12.86
N GLY A 199 -1.63 3.98 -13.68
CA GLY A 199 -1.24 3.47 -14.99
C GLY A 199 -1.13 4.53 -16.10
N LYS A 200 -1.32 5.82 -15.76
CA LYS A 200 -1.27 6.97 -16.69
C LYS A 200 -2.37 6.97 -17.76
N SER A 201 -3.40 6.14 -17.64
CA SER A 201 -4.63 6.21 -18.44
C SER A 201 -5.57 7.29 -17.89
N ASN A 202 -5.11 8.54 -17.79
CA ASN A 202 -5.81 9.59 -17.06
C ASN A 202 -7.19 9.91 -17.64
N GLN A 203 -7.33 9.91 -18.98
CA GLN A 203 -8.61 10.16 -19.65
C GLN A 203 -9.60 9.02 -19.37
N GLU A 204 -9.17 7.76 -19.53
CA GLU A 204 -9.98 6.57 -19.20
C GLU A 204 -10.42 6.57 -17.73
N SER A 205 -9.49 6.87 -16.81
CA SER A 205 -9.77 7.04 -15.39
C SER A 205 -10.80 8.15 -15.13
N GLN A 206 -10.64 9.29 -15.81
CA GLN A 206 -11.55 10.43 -15.69
C GLN A 206 -12.95 10.04 -16.13
N ASP A 207 -13.11 9.44 -17.30
CA ASP A 207 -14.41 9.09 -17.86
C ASP A 207 -15.10 8.02 -17.02
N PHE A 208 -14.37 6.97 -16.63
CA PHE A 208 -14.85 5.92 -15.76
C PHE A 208 -15.38 6.47 -14.43
N LEU A 209 -14.57 7.24 -13.69
CA LEU A 209 -14.99 7.80 -12.41
C LEU A 209 -16.19 8.75 -12.55
N SER A 210 -16.29 9.47 -13.66
CA SER A 210 -17.38 10.42 -13.92
C SER A 210 -18.73 9.73 -14.10
N ILE A 211 -18.75 8.61 -14.82
CA ILE A 211 -19.95 7.82 -15.07
C ILE A 211 -20.52 7.32 -13.74
N HIS A 212 -19.65 6.86 -12.84
CA HIS A 212 -20.08 6.27 -11.57
C HIS A 212 -20.35 7.30 -10.46
N TYR A 213 -19.70 8.46 -10.48
CA TYR A 213 -19.75 9.46 -9.40
C TYR A 213 -21.17 9.84 -8.93
N LYS A 214 -22.14 9.92 -9.84
CA LYS A 214 -23.53 10.31 -9.50
C LYS A 214 -24.21 9.34 -8.54
N ASN A 215 -23.82 8.07 -8.55
CA ASN A 215 -24.45 7.00 -7.78
C ASN A 215 -23.65 6.61 -6.55
N VAL A 216 -22.60 7.37 -6.21
CA VAL A 216 -21.71 7.11 -5.09
C VAL A 216 -22.25 7.81 -3.84
N SER A 217 -22.17 7.14 -2.69
CA SER A 217 -22.51 7.67 -1.38
C SER A 217 -21.72 8.93 -1.04
N ASP A 218 -22.30 9.80 -0.20
CA ASP A 218 -21.62 11.03 0.23
C ASP A 218 -20.27 10.76 0.92
N GLN A 219 -20.14 9.61 1.58
CA GLN A 219 -18.89 9.17 2.22
C GLN A 219 -17.77 8.91 1.20
N MET A 220 -18.10 8.41 0.01
CA MET A 220 -17.13 8.00 -1.02
C MET A 220 -16.88 9.08 -2.09
N LYS A 221 -17.72 10.12 -2.16
CA LYS A 221 -17.54 11.26 -3.07
C LYS A 221 -16.16 11.93 -2.96
N PRO A 222 -15.58 12.19 -1.78
CA PRO A 222 -14.27 12.83 -1.67
C PRO A 222 -13.16 12.05 -2.41
N GLN A 223 -13.17 10.73 -2.36
CA GLN A 223 -12.15 9.87 -2.95
C GLN A 223 -12.23 9.89 -4.49
N PHE A 224 -13.45 9.91 -5.02
CA PHE A 224 -13.70 10.09 -6.46
C PHE A 224 -13.23 11.47 -6.94
N ILE A 225 -13.72 12.54 -6.30
CA ILE A 225 -13.39 13.93 -6.65
C ILE A 225 -11.88 14.14 -6.62
N ARG A 226 -11.21 13.65 -5.57
CA ARG A 226 -9.76 13.71 -5.44
C ARG A 226 -9.03 13.20 -6.69
N THR A 227 -9.42 12.03 -7.18
CA THR A 227 -8.73 11.41 -8.32
C THR A 227 -9.11 12.08 -9.64
N MET A 228 -10.37 12.51 -9.78
CA MET A 228 -10.82 13.29 -10.92
C MET A 228 -10.13 14.67 -11.01
N LEU A 229 -9.85 15.33 -9.88
CA LEU A 229 -9.06 16.57 -9.83
C LEU A 229 -7.66 16.34 -10.43
N LEU A 230 -6.99 15.28 -9.96
CA LEU A 230 -5.65 14.92 -10.45
C LEU A 230 -5.67 14.58 -11.94
N ASN A 231 -6.61 13.74 -12.40
CA ASN A 231 -6.77 13.43 -13.81
C ASN A 231 -6.99 14.70 -14.66
N SER A 232 -7.96 15.54 -14.27
CA SER A 232 -8.30 16.77 -15.00
C SER A 232 -7.10 17.72 -15.12
N SER A 233 -6.28 17.84 -14.06
CA SER A 233 -5.07 18.66 -14.09
C SER A 233 -4.01 18.12 -15.05
N ILE A 234 -3.78 16.80 -15.07
CA ILE A 234 -2.79 16.17 -15.96
C ILE A 234 -3.25 16.20 -17.42
N ILE A 235 -4.55 16.03 -17.67
CA ILE A 235 -5.15 16.15 -19.02
C ILE A 235 -5.12 17.61 -19.51
N GLY A 236 -5.02 18.59 -18.59
CA GLY A 236 -5.10 20.01 -18.92
C GLY A 236 -6.53 20.54 -19.09
N ASN A 237 -7.55 19.80 -18.65
CA ASN A 237 -8.94 20.24 -18.73
C ASN A 237 -9.27 21.21 -17.57
N LYS A 238 -8.90 22.47 -17.74
CA LYS A 238 -9.08 23.54 -16.74
C LYS A 238 -10.53 23.72 -16.30
N ALA A 239 -11.47 23.78 -17.24
CA ALA A 239 -12.88 24.00 -16.93
C ALA A 239 -13.43 22.92 -16.00
N ARG A 240 -13.09 21.66 -16.28
CA ARG A 240 -13.47 20.53 -15.45
C ARG A 240 -12.78 20.56 -14.09
N PHE A 241 -11.47 20.85 -14.06
CA PHE A 241 -10.72 20.97 -12.82
C PHE A 241 -11.36 21.97 -11.86
N PHE A 242 -11.63 23.20 -12.33
CA PHE A 242 -12.23 24.25 -11.49
C PHE A 242 -13.67 23.92 -11.07
N GLY A 243 -14.44 23.20 -11.91
CA GLY A 243 -15.75 22.68 -11.51
C GLY A 243 -15.67 21.66 -10.38
N LEU A 244 -14.68 20.75 -10.45
CA LEU A 244 -14.41 19.77 -9.39
C LEU A 244 -13.86 20.43 -8.14
N GLN A 245 -13.04 21.48 -8.25
CA GLN A 245 -12.52 22.24 -7.13
C GLN A 245 -13.66 22.86 -6.32
N LYS A 246 -14.59 23.57 -6.97
CA LYS A 246 -15.79 24.11 -6.30
C LYS A 246 -16.63 23.03 -5.63
N THR A 247 -16.69 21.85 -6.24
CA THR A 247 -17.38 20.68 -5.64
C THR A 247 -16.62 20.19 -4.40
N SER A 248 -15.30 20.15 -4.46
CA SER A 248 -14.44 19.75 -3.34
C SER A 248 -14.56 20.70 -2.15
N GLU A 249 -14.60 22.01 -2.38
CA GLU A 249 -14.77 23.04 -1.35
C GLU A 249 -16.11 22.88 -0.62
N LYS A 250 -17.20 22.62 -1.36
CA LYS A 250 -18.52 22.33 -0.78
C LYS A 250 -18.55 21.04 0.04
N LEU A 251 -17.78 20.03 -0.36
CA LEU A 251 -17.68 18.76 0.36
C LEU A 251 -16.80 18.87 1.60
N PHE A 252 -15.76 19.71 1.59
CA PHE A 252 -14.73 19.77 2.62
C PHE A 252 -15.29 19.88 4.05
N ASN A 253 -16.28 20.77 4.24
CA ASN A 253 -16.92 20.99 5.55
C ASN A 253 -17.80 19.82 6.00
N LYS A 254 -18.19 18.93 5.09
CA LYS A 254 -19.00 17.74 5.38
C LYS A 254 -18.16 16.50 5.68
N ILE A 255 -16.86 16.53 5.39
CA ILE A 255 -15.95 15.42 5.66
C ILE A 255 -15.66 15.39 7.16
N SER A 256 -15.91 14.26 7.82
CA SER A 256 -15.53 14.05 9.23
C SER A 256 -14.11 13.48 9.37
N ASP A 257 -13.70 12.62 8.44
CA ASP A 257 -12.39 11.98 8.45
C ASP A 257 -11.27 12.94 8.03
N ILE A 258 -10.35 13.20 8.97
CA ILE A 258 -9.17 14.06 8.78
C ILE A 258 -8.32 13.60 7.59
N ASN A 259 -8.17 12.29 7.42
CA ASN A 259 -7.35 11.75 6.33
C ASN A 259 -7.92 12.10 4.95
N SER A 260 -9.25 11.99 4.79
CA SER A 260 -9.96 12.38 3.57
C SER A 260 -9.87 13.88 3.32
N LYS A 261 -9.90 14.72 4.36
CA LYS A 261 -9.64 16.17 4.24
C LYS A 261 -8.26 16.47 3.68
N VAL A 262 -7.21 15.93 4.31
CA VAL A 262 -5.81 16.08 3.84
C VAL A 262 -5.69 15.62 2.40
N SER A 263 -6.26 14.46 2.09
CA SER A 263 -6.18 13.86 0.77
C SER A 263 -6.85 14.69 -0.31
N LEU A 264 -7.94 15.40 0.01
CA LEU A 264 -8.67 16.26 -0.92
C LEU A 264 -7.93 17.58 -1.14
N LEU A 265 -7.49 18.23 -0.07
CA LEU A 265 -6.68 19.47 -0.14
C LEU A 265 -5.38 19.23 -0.93
N GLU A 266 -4.67 18.13 -0.66
CA GLU A 266 -3.44 17.77 -1.38
C GLU A 266 -3.67 17.58 -2.89
N ALA A 267 -4.77 16.94 -3.28
CA ALA A 267 -5.08 16.74 -4.68
C ALA A 267 -5.47 18.04 -5.40
N THR A 268 -6.23 18.91 -4.72
CA THR A 268 -6.55 20.25 -5.23
C THR A 268 -5.27 21.06 -5.41
N ALA A 269 -4.42 21.13 -4.39
CA ALA A 269 -3.13 21.82 -4.46
C ALA A 269 -2.27 21.32 -5.61
N ARG A 270 -2.10 19.99 -5.74
CA ARG A 270 -1.29 19.42 -6.83
C ARG A 270 -1.85 19.75 -8.19
N GLY A 271 -3.17 19.73 -8.36
CA GLY A 271 -3.78 20.11 -9.61
C GLY A 271 -3.56 21.58 -9.95
N LEU A 272 -3.69 22.47 -8.96
CA LEU A 272 -3.36 23.90 -9.09
C LEU A 272 -1.87 24.09 -9.48
N CYS A 273 -0.95 23.40 -8.82
CA CYS A 273 0.49 23.43 -9.17
C CYS A 273 0.73 23.03 -10.64
N ILE A 274 0.10 21.96 -11.11
CA ILE A 274 0.24 21.48 -12.49
C ILE A 274 -0.29 22.52 -13.48
N LEU A 275 -1.38 23.20 -13.12
CA LEU A 275 -2.01 24.23 -13.95
C LEU A 275 -1.36 25.62 -13.84
N GLY A 276 -0.34 25.79 -12.98
CA GLY A 276 0.42 27.04 -12.83
C GLY A 276 -0.12 28.01 -11.77
N HIS A 277 -1.03 27.57 -10.91
CA HIS A 277 -1.70 28.35 -9.86
C HIS A 277 -0.98 28.20 -8.51
N ASP A 278 0.27 28.67 -8.44
CA ASP A 278 1.15 28.37 -7.31
C ASP A 278 0.70 29.00 -5.99
N VAL A 279 0.16 30.22 -6.03
CA VAL A 279 -0.28 30.93 -4.81
C VAL A 279 -1.45 30.17 -4.18
N GLU A 280 -2.49 29.88 -4.95
CA GLU A 280 -3.63 29.12 -4.43
C GLU A 280 -3.20 27.70 -4.00
N ALA A 281 -2.27 27.07 -4.72
CA ALA A 281 -1.77 25.76 -4.34
C ALA A 281 -1.06 25.77 -2.98
N ILE A 282 -0.32 26.83 -2.66
CA ILE A 282 0.34 27.00 -1.36
C ILE A 282 -0.72 27.08 -0.25
N ASP A 283 -1.76 27.90 -0.43
CA ASP A 283 -2.82 28.03 0.57
C ASP A 283 -3.49 26.69 0.89
N TYR A 284 -3.73 25.86 -0.13
CA TYR A 284 -4.28 24.51 0.06
C TYR A 284 -3.30 23.55 0.77
N LEU A 285 -2.00 23.64 0.49
CA LEU A 285 -0.97 22.84 1.17
C LEU A 285 -0.78 23.26 2.62
N ASP A 286 -0.91 24.54 2.93
CA ASP A 286 -0.78 25.08 4.27
C ASP A 286 -2.00 24.66 5.11
N GLN A 287 -3.22 24.80 4.57
CA GLN A 287 -4.43 24.22 5.19
C GLN A 287 -4.31 22.71 5.41
N ALA A 288 -3.71 21.97 4.48
CA ALA A 288 -3.51 20.53 4.66
C ALA A 288 -2.45 20.22 5.75
N SER A 289 -1.50 21.14 5.97
CA SER A 289 -0.45 21.01 6.97
C SER A 289 -0.98 21.14 8.40
N ASP A 290 -2.07 21.89 8.62
CA ASP A 290 -2.76 21.98 9.91
C ASP A 290 -3.23 20.61 10.43
N PHE A 291 -3.47 19.66 9.51
CA PHE A 291 -3.89 18.30 9.83
C PHE A 291 -2.74 17.28 9.86
N TYR A 292 -1.50 17.70 9.58
CA TYR A 292 -0.37 16.78 9.35
C TYR A 292 -0.16 15.81 10.52
N SER A 293 0.00 16.34 11.74
CA SER A 293 0.28 15.56 12.95
C SER A 293 -0.86 14.61 13.33
N SER A 294 -2.09 14.92 12.93
CA SER A 294 -3.30 14.14 13.21
C SER A 294 -3.64 13.14 12.10
N SER A 295 -2.96 13.23 10.95
CA SER A 295 -3.18 12.33 9.81
C SER A 295 -2.29 11.08 9.90
N SER A 296 -2.71 9.99 9.27
CA SER A 296 -1.92 8.76 9.26
C SER A 296 -0.62 8.94 8.45
N PRO A 297 0.44 8.14 8.71
CA PRO A 297 1.69 8.19 7.95
C PRO A 297 1.49 8.19 6.43
N PHE A 298 0.51 7.43 5.94
CA PHE A 298 0.19 7.42 4.51
C PHE A 298 -0.23 8.80 3.99
N TYR A 299 -1.11 9.52 4.70
CA TYR A 299 -1.59 10.85 4.30
C TYR A 299 -0.55 11.95 4.55
N GLN A 300 0.28 11.82 5.57
CA GLN A 300 1.48 12.65 5.74
C GLN A 300 2.42 12.53 4.53
N SER A 301 2.65 11.30 4.05
CA SER A 301 3.42 11.07 2.83
C SER A 301 2.75 11.72 1.62
N GLN A 302 1.42 11.67 1.50
CA GLN A 302 0.69 12.36 0.42
C GLN A 302 0.94 13.87 0.44
N LEU A 303 0.80 14.51 1.60
CA LEU A 303 1.04 15.94 1.73
C LEU A 303 2.46 16.34 1.30
N LEU A 304 3.47 15.57 1.72
CA LEU A 304 4.85 15.78 1.29
C LEU A 304 4.97 15.68 -0.24
N ARG A 305 4.26 14.75 -0.89
CA ARG A 305 4.20 14.70 -2.38
C ARG A 305 3.55 15.92 -2.99
N GLY A 306 2.54 16.49 -2.35
CA GLY A 306 1.95 17.77 -2.74
C GLY A 306 2.99 18.89 -2.74
N LYS A 307 3.69 19.06 -1.62
CA LYS A 307 4.77 20.05 -1.48
C LYS A 307 5.90 19.82 -2.50
N MET A 308 6.31 18.58 -2.76
CA MET A 308 7.31 18.25 -3.80
C MET A 308 6.83 18.57 -5.22
N THR A 309 5.55 18.31 -5.51
CA THR A 309 4.95 18.61 -6.82
C THR A 309 5.00 20.11 -7.10
N LEU A 310 4.70 20.96 -6.09
CA LEU A 310 4.83 22.42 -6.21
C LEU A 310 6.24 22.83 -6.68
N LEU A 311 7.28 22.40 -5.96
CA LEU A 311 8.67 22.77 -6.29
C LEU A 311 9.08 22.28 -7.68
N THR A 312 8.71 21.03 -8.01
CA THR A 312 9.03 20.42 -9.32
C THR A 312 8.35 21.19 -10.47
N GLU A 313 7.08 21.54 -10.31
CA GLU A 313 6.33 22.26 -11.35
C GLU A 313 6.77 23.73 -11.46
N GLN A 314 7.13 24.39 -10.36
CA GLN A 314 7.74 25.72 -10.36
C GLN A 314 9.05 25.74 -11.17
N GLN A 315 9.93 24.77 -10.93
CA GLN A 315 11.18 24.65 -11.66
C GLN A 315 10.98 24.40 -13.16
N LYS A 316 10.04 23.51 -13.54
CA LYS A 316 9.70 23.28 -14.95
C LYS A 316 9.26 24.55 -15.67
N ARG A 317 8.67 25.50 -14.93
CA ARG A 317 8.27 26.83 -15.42
C ARG A 317 9.37 27.88 -15.31
N GLY A 318 10.60 27.51 -14.92
CA GLY A 318 11.74 28.42 -14.80
C GLY A 318 11.71 29.31 -13.55
N LYS A 319 10.90 28.98 -12.54
CA LYS A 319 10.89 29.73 -11.27
C LYS A 319 12.04 29.27 -10.36
N LEU A 320 12.56 30.21 -9.57
CA LEU A 320 13.51 29.91 -8.50
C LEU A 320 12.85 29.01 -7.45
N ILE A 321 13.53 27.94 -7.07
CA ILE A 321 13.07 27.02 -6.03
C ILE A 321 13.39 27.62 -4.66
N ASP A 322 12.40 27.63 -3.77
CA ASP A 322 12.61 27.92 -2.35
C ASP A 322 13.41 26.77 -1.70
N LEU A 323 14.71 26.99 -1.52
CA LEU A 323 15.63 26.00 -0.98
C LEU A 323 15.36 25.67 0.49
N ASP A 324 14.82 26.62 1.27
CA ASP A 324 14.53 26.38 2.68
C ASP A 324 13.29 25.49 2.81
N ARG A 325 12.26 25.73 1.99
CA ARG A 325 11.11 24.83 1.87
C ARG A 325 11.51 23.44 1.36
N ALA A 326 12.45 23.36 0.42
CA ALA A 326 12.96 22.07 -0.06
C ALA A 326 13.68 21.29 1.05
N LYS A 327 14.53 21.96 1.85
CA LYS A 327 15.21 21.37 3.01
C LYS A 327 14.23 20.92 4.09
N GLU A 328 13.19 21.71 4.38
CA GLU A 328 12.11 21.32 5.30
C GLU A 328 11.50 19.98 4.87
N ILE A 329 11.07 19.88 3.60
CA ILE A 329 10.45 18.66 3.06
C ILE A 329 11.39 17.45 3.20
N LEU A 330 12.68 17.63 2.91
CA LEU A 330 13.68 16.58 3.06
C LEU A 330 13.89 16.16 4.52
N GLY A 331 13.83 17.09 5.48
CA GLY A 331 13.89 16.75 6.91
C GLY A 331 12.78 15.81 7.38
N HIS A 332 11.63 15.81 6.71
CA HIS A 332 10.55 14.85 6.99
C HIS A 332 10.78 13.47 6.38
N TYR A 333 11.62 13.34 5.36
CA TYR A 333 11.81 12.11 4.60
C TYR A 333 12.52 11.01 5.38
N ASP A 334 13.52 11.37 6.18
CA ASP A 334 14.36 10.40 6.92
C ASP A 334 13.63 9.72 8.07
N LYS A 335 12.33 10.03 8.26
CA LYS A 335 11.51 9.38 9.27
C LYS A 335 11.36 7.88 8.95
N PRO A 336 11.60 6.98 9.92
CA PRO A 336 11.49 5.53 9.73
C PRO A 336 10.14 5.07 9.15
N ILE A 337 9.08 5.85 9.38
CA ILE A 337 7.71 5.55 8.95
C ILE A 337 7.55 5.50 7.43
N PHE A 338 8.47 6.14 6.67
CA PHE A 338 8.41 6.20 5.20
C PHE A 338 9.35 5.20 4.51
N LYS A 339 10.14 4.42 5.29
CA LYS A 339 11.20 3.55 4.76
C LYS A 339 10.72 2.47 3.78
N ASP A 340 9.45 2.07 3.83
CA ASP A 340 8.91 1.05 2.93
C ASP A 340 8.00 1.60 1.82
N MET A 341 7.86 2.93 1.72
CA MET A 341 7.03 3.58 0.71
C MET A 341 7.85 3.91 -0.56
N GLU A 342 8.02 2.93 -1.45
CA GLU A 342 8.81 3.05 -2.69
C GLU A 342 8.40 4.22 -3.60
N ARG A 343 7.11 4.56 -3.64
CA ARG A 343 6.65 5.74 -4.39
C ARG A 343 7.15 7.05 -3.77
N HIS A 344 7.17 7.13 -2.44
CA HIS A 344 7.68 8.29 -1.72
C HIS A 344 9.19 8.45 -1.90
N LYS A 345 9.96 7.34 -1.80
CA LYS A 345 11.41 7.36 -2.02
C LYS A 345 11.82 7.92 -3.37
N ARG A 346 11.17 7.48 -4.44
CA ARG A 346 11.50 7.93 -5.80
C ARG A 346 11.28 9.42 -5.99
N GLN A 347 10.19 9.96 -5.45
CA GLN A 347 9.92 11.39 -5.58
C GLN A 347 10.92 12.24 -4.80
N VAL A 348 11.42 11.72 -3.67
CA VAL A 348 12.53 12.35 -2.96
C VAL A 348 13.83 12.28 -3.77
N GLN A 349 14.12 11.15 -4.42
CA GLN A 349 15.25 11.05 -5.35
C GLN A 349 15.13 12.06 -6.50
N ASP A 350 13.93 12.23 -7.05
CA ASP A 350 13.66 13.25 -8.08
C ASP A 350 13.97 14.65 -7.52
N LEU A 351 13.49 15.00 -6.32
CA LEU A 351 13.77 16.28 -5.64
C LEU A 351 15.26 16.49 -5.35
N PHE A 352 15.98 15.47 -4.90
CA PHE A 352 17.44 15.53 -4.72
C PHE A 352 18.16 15.77 -6.05
N GLY A 353 17.64 15.24 -7.16
CA GLY A 353 18.10 15.60 -8.49
C GLY A 353 17.95 17.09 -8.77
N LEU A 354 16.86 17.71 -8.30
CA LEU A 354 16.60 19.15 -8.48
C LEU A 354 17.54 20.04 -7.65
N LEU A 355 17.93 19.62 -6.44
CA LEU A 355 18.81 20.39 -5.55
C LEU A 355 20.30 20.35 -5.94
N LYS A 356 20.67 19.50 -6.89
CA LYS A 356 22.04 19.42 -7.42
C LYS A 356 22.27 20.33 -8.63
N CYS A 357 21.21 20.93 -9.16
CA CYS A 357 21.22 21.95 -10.20
C CYS A 357 21.10 23.33 -9.56
#